data_AF-A0A7S3AX81-F1
#
_entry.id   AF-A0A7S3AX81-F1
#
_cell.length_a   1.000
_cell.length_b   1.000
_cell.length_c   1.000
_cell.angle_alpha   90.00
_cell.angle_beta   90.00
_cell.angle_gamma   90.00
#
_symmetry.space_group_name_H-M   'P 1'
#
loop_
_entity.id
_entity.type
_entity.pdbx_description
1 polymer ?
#
loop_
_entity_poly.entity_id
_entity_poly.type
_entity_poly.pdbx_seq_one_letter_code
_entity_poly.pdbx_strand_id
1 'polypeptide(L)'
;KGFHVVRDHPSHSLYPMSGGLWGARRGSLPQVMELIASFPANSNYLTDMVFLNSKVWPIAMQDVLQHDAFSCDGFEGAQPFPVASDPQGFHVGQVFDEHGQGRLNDVQALRAATQPVRCVVGGRGH
;
A
#
# COMPACT_ATOMS: atom_id res chain seq x y z
N LYS A 1 -16.42 -0.43 -4.11
CA LYS A 1 -14.96 -0.27 -4.02
C LYS A 1 -14.39 -0.22 -5.42
N GLY A 2 -14.18 1.00 -5.90
CA GLY A 2 -13.57 1.35 -7.17
C GLY A 2 -12.05 1.36 -7.10
N PHE A 3 -11.48 1.47 -5.91
CA PHE A 3 -10.04 1.42 -5.68
C PHE A 3 -9.65 0.27 -4.77
N HIS A 4 -8.40 -0.19 -4.88
CA HIS A 4 -7.78 -1.15 -3.96
C HIS A 4 -6.39 -0.66 -3.60
N VAL A 5 -6.03 -0.75 -2.32
CA VAL A 5 -4.68 -0.51 -1.82
C VAL A 5 -4.24 -1.68 -0.92
N VAL A 6 -2.96 -2.04 -1.02
CA VAL A 6 -2.30 -3.05 -0.20
C VAL A 6 -1.18 -2.43 0.62
N ARG A 7 -1.15 -2.71 1.93
CA ARG A 7 -0.10 -2.32 2.86
C ARG A 7 0.23 -3.48 3.79
N ASP A 8 1.03 -4.42 3.31
CA ASP A 8 1.41 -5.66 4.02
C ASP A 8 2.85 -5.64 4.56
N HIS A 9 3.50 -4.48 4.58
CA HIS A 9 4.84 -4.27 5.12
C HIS A 9 4.87 -2.92 5.87
N PRO A 10 5.62 -2.75 6.97
CA PRO A 10 5.68 -1.48 7.72
C PRO A 10 6.04 -0.25 6.87
N SER A 11 6.90 -0.41 5.87
CA SER A 11 7.25 0.69 4.95
C SER A 11 6.13 1.06 3.98
N HIS A 12 5.16 0.16 3.72
CA HIS A 12 4.01 0.45 2.87
C HIS A 12 3.04 1.42 3.55
N SER A 13 3.15 1.60 4.87
CA SER A 13 2.36 2.55 5.65
C SER A 13 2.87 3.99 5.58
N LEU A 14 4.04 4.24 4.96
CA LEU A 14 4.60 5.59 4.83
C LEU A 14 3.75 6.53 3.95
N TYR A 15 2.95 5.94 3.06
CA TYR A 15 2.05 6.67 2.18
C TYR A 15 0.70 5.96 2.09
N PRO A 16 -0.43 6.69 2.02
CA PRO A 16 -1.73 6.07 1.80
C PRO A 16 -1.78 5.14 0.58
N MET A 17 -1.14 5.52 -0.54
CA MET A 17 -1.05 4.74 -1.76
C MET A 17 0.42 4.54 -2.17
N SER A 18 0.81 3.28 -2.40
CA SER A 18 2.10 2.91 -2.99
C SER A 18 1.99 2.74 -4.51
N GLY A 19 3.02 3.15 -5.25
CA GLY A 19 3.08 3.12 -6.72
C GLY A 19 2.87 1.75 -7.32
N GLY A 20 3.33 0.70 -6.62
CA GLY A 20 3.18 -0.70 -7.03
C GLY A 20 2.03 -1.46 -6.37
N LEU A 21 1.36 -0.88 -5.36
CA LEU A 21 0.43 -1.61 -4.49
C LEU A 21 -0.96 -0.95 -4.42
N TRP A 22 -1.44 -0.52 -5.58
CA TRP A 22 -2.79 0.02 -5.74
C TRP A 22 -3.40 -0.39 -7.07
N GLY A 23 -4.71 -0.21 -7.20
CA GLY A 23 -5.41 -0.32 -8.47
C GLY A 23 -6.74 0.41 -8.45
N ALA A 24 -7.25 0.71 -9.66
CA ALA A 24 -8.56 1.29 -9.87
C ALA A 24 -9.36 0.47 -10.88
N ARG A 25 -10.67 0.35 -10.67
CA ARG A 25 -11.60 -0.23 -11.63
C ARG A 25 -11.93 0.77 -12.72
N ARG A 26 -12.34 0.26 -13.88
CA ARG A 26 -12.80 1.10 -15.00
C ARG A 26 -13.92 2.04 -14.52
N GLY A 27 -13.77 3.32 -14.85
CA GLY A 27 -14.73 4.36 -14.48
C GLY A 27 -14.59 4.92 -13.05
N SER A 28 -13.68 4.39 -12.22
CA SER A 28 -13.42 4.93 -10.89
C SER A 28 -12.52 6.16 -10.88
N LEU A 29 -11.72 6.35 -11.94
CA LEU A 29 -10.87 7.53 -12.14
C LEU A 29 -10.92 8.02 -13.60
N PRO A 30 -12.09 8.45 -14.12
CA PRO A 30 -12.26 8.84 -15.51
C PRO A 30 -11.38 10.04 -15.92
N GLN A 31 -11.04 10.91 -14.98
CA GLN A 31 -10.23 12.11 -15.16
C GLN A 31 -8.71 11.86 -15.05
N VAL A 32 -8.25 10.60 -15.03
CA VAL A 32 -6.82 10.28 -14.78
C VAL A 32 -5.87 10.99 -15.75
N MET A 33 -6.25 11.11 -17.02
CA MET A 33 -5.42 11.78 -18.02
C MET A 33 -5.29 13.28 -17.76
N GLU A 34 -6.35 13.93 -17.31
CA GLU A 34 -6.34 15.34 -16.93
C GLU A 34 -5.47 15.56 -15.68
N LEU A 35 -5.61 14.68 -14.68
CA LEU A 35 -4.78 14.72 -13.48
C LEU A 35 -3.30 14.60 -13.83
N ILE A 36 -2.93 13.63 -14.67
CA ILE A 36 -1.55 13.42 -15.15
C ILE A 36 -1.06 14.65 -15.90
N ALA A 37 -1.85 15.17 -16.85
CA ALA A 37 -1.46 16.34 -17.65
C ALA A 37 -1.24 17.61 -16.80
N SER A 38 -1.97 17.74 -15.69
CA SER A 38 -1.83 18.86 -14.75
C SER A 38 -0.70 18.70 -13.72
N PHE A 39 -0.05 17.54 -13.66
CA PHE A 39 0.96 17.23 -12.66
C PHE A 39 2.38 17.45 -13.22
N PRO A 40 3.31 18.06 -12.46
CA PRO A 40 4.66 18.31 -12.94
C PRO A 40 5.38 17.03 -13.36
N ALA A 41 5.66 16.90 -14.66
CA ALA A 41 6.47 15.82 -15.20
C ALA A 41 7.93 16.00 -14.76
N ASN A 42 8.42 15.11 -13.91
CA ASN A 42 9.82 15.07 -13.52
C ASN A 42 10.24 13.62 -13.24
N SER A 43 11.52 13.34 -13.35
CA SER A 43 12.09 11.98 -13.24
C SER A 43 12.53 11.62 -11.82
N ASN A 44 12.06 12.33 -10.79
CA ASN A 44 12.41 12.00 -9.42
C ASN A 44 11.79 10.65 -9.02
N TYR A 45 12.53 9.88 -8.23
CA TYR A 45 12.16 8.53 -7.82
C TYR A 45 10.77 8.41 -7.16
N LEU A 46 10.26 9.48 -6.55
CA LEU A 46 8.97 9.50 -5.83
C LEU A 46 7.84 10.24 -6.57
N THR A 47 8.03 10.63 -7.83
CA THR A 47 7.04 11.47 -8.53
C THR A 47 5.67 10.81 -8.64
N ASP A 48 5.64 9.51 -8.91
CA ASP A 48 4.43 8.70 -8.95
C ASP A 48 3.76 8.62 -7.58
N MET A 49 4.53 8.39 -6.51
CA MET A 49 4.05 8.38 -5.13
C MET A 49 3.43 9.73 -4.75
N VAL A 50 4.08 10.85 -5.09
CA VAL A 50 3.55 12.19 -4.82
C VAL A 50 2.27 12.43 -5.63
N PHE A 51 2.23 12.05 -6.91
CA PHE A 51 1.03 12.13 -7.73
C PHE A 51 -0.14 11.34 -7.12
N LEU A 52 0.08 10.06 -6.79
CA LEU A 52 -0.95 9.19 -6.23
C LEU A 52 -1.51 9.76 -4.94
N ASN A 53 -0.65 10.18 -4.02
CA ASN A 53 -1.10 10.64 -2.70
C ASN A 53 -1.70 12.06 -2.73
N SER A 54 -1.30 12.92 -3.66
CA SER A 54 -1.83 14.29 -3.76
C SER A 54 -3.04 14.44 -4.69
N LYS A 55 -3.14 13.60 -5.73
CA LYS A 55 -4.20 13.72 -6.76
C LYS A 55 -5.19 12.57 -6.73
N VAL A 56 -4.73 11.34 -6.51
CA VAL A 56 -5.59 10.14 -6.61
C VAL A 56 -6.21 9.78 -5.26
N TRP A 57 -5.42 9.78 -4.18
CA TRP A 57 -5.89 9.40 -2.84
C TRP A 57 -7.12 10.19 -2.34
N PRO A 58 -7.21 11.53 -2.51
CA PRO A 58 -8.40 12.29 -2.09
C PRO A 58 -9.70 11.82 -2.77
N ILE A 59 -9.61 11.26 -3.97
CA ILE A 59 -10.73 10.67 -4.71
C ILE A 59 -10.94 9.23 -4.26
N ALA A 60 -9.85 8.45 -4.21
CA ALA A 60 -9.89 7.02 -3.93
C ALA A 60 -10.44 6.72 -2.53
N MET A 61 -10.09 7.51 -1.52
CA MET A 61 -10.48 7.26 -0.13
C MET A 61 -11.99 7.20 0.10
N GLN A 62 -12.78 7.78 -0.80
CA GLN A 62 -14.26 7.71 -0.78
C GLN A 62 -14.80 6.32 -1.14
N ASP A 63 -14.09 5.53 -1.97
CA ASP A 63 -14.53 4.20 -2.44
C ASP A 63 -13.37 3.20 -2.61
N VAL A 64 -12.57 3.04 -1.56
CA VAL A 64 -11.40 2.15 -1.53
C VAL A 64 -11.64 0.88 -0.69
N LEU A 65 -11.17 -0.26 -1.20
CA LEU A 65 -10.88 -1.45 -0.42
C LEU A 65 -9.43 -1.36 0.05
N GLN A 66 -9.18 -1.52 1.34
CA GLN A 66 -7.84 -1.39 1.90
C GLN A 66 -7.52 -2.68 2.68
N HIS A 67 -6.48 -3.38 2.24
CA HIS A 67 -5.92 -4.50 2.98
C HIS A 67 -4.61 -4.05 3.63
N ASP A 68 -4.57 -4.07 4.94
CA ASP A 68 -3.51 -3.45 5.72
C ASP A 68 -3.11 -4.34 6.90
N ALA A 69 -1.83 -4.72 6.93
CA ALA A 69 -1.25 -5.59 7.95
C ALA A 69 -0.64 -4.80 9.13
N PHE A 70 -0.36 -3.50 9.00
CA PHE A 70 0.47 -2.78 9.99
C PHE A 70 -0.08 -1.42 10.42
N SER A 71 -0.85 -0.76 9.57
CA SER A 71 -1.38 0.59 9.76
C SER A 71 -2.90 0.66 9.65
N CYS A 72 -3.61 -0.45 9.82
CA CYS A 72 -5.07 -0.44 9.74
C CYS A 72 -5.70 0.55 10.75
N ASP A 73 -5.00 0.90 11.84
CA ASP A 73 -5.23 2.04 12.77
C ASP A 73 -5.36 3.41 12.13
N GLY A 74 -4.46 3.72 11.21
CA GLY A 74 -4.34 5.05 10.62
C GLY A 74 -5.27 5.30 9.43
N PHE A 75 -5.94 4.26 8.93
CA PHE A 75 -6.75 4.35 7.71
C PHE A 75 -8.18 3.86 7.96
N GLU A 76 -9.13 4.81 7.92
CA GLU A 76 -10.53 4.51 8.13
C GLU A 76 -11.04 3.43 7.15
N GLY A 77 -11.72 2.42 7.68
CA GLY A 77 -12.27 1.31 6.91
C GLY A 77 -11.22 0.32 6.37
N ALA A 78 -9.95 0.45 6.76
CA ALA A 78 -8.95 -0.57 6.45
C ALA A 78 -9.23 -1.88 7.18
N GLN A 79 -9.05 -2.98 6.46
CA GLN A 79 -9.26 -4.33 6.95
C GLN A 79 -7.91 -5.05 7.04
N PRO A 80 -7.78 -6.05 7.93
CA PRO A 80 -6.62 -6.92 7.97
C PRO A 80 -6.22 -7.42 6.57
N PHE A 81 -4.91 -7.46 6.31
CA PHE A 81 -4.42 -8.14 5.12
C PHE A 81 -4.84 -9.62 5.17
N PRO A 82 -5.41 -10.20 4.09
CA PRO A 82 -6.13 -11.47 4.15
C PRO A 82 -5.21 -12.70 4.32
N VAL A 83 -3.89 -12.49 4.29
CA VAL A 83 -2.88 -13.53 4.48
C VAL A 83 -2.10 -13.20 5.75
N ALA A 84 -1.79 -14.21 6.54
CA ALA A 84 -0.95 -14.04 7.72
C ALA A 84 0.45 -13.56 7.31
N SER A 85 1.07 -12.75 8.17
CA SER A 85 2.44 -12.28 7.97
C SER A 85 3.39 -13.47 7.78
N ASP A 86 4.21 -13.43 6.73
CA ASP A 86 5.12 -14.51 6.39
C ASP A 86 6.34 -14.51 7.35
N PRO A 87 6.64 -15.62 8.05
CA PRO A 87 7.74 -15.67 9.01
C PRO A 87 9.13 -15.57 8.37
N GLN A 88 9.24 -15.85 7.06
CA GLN A 88 10.47 -15.65 6.29
C GLN A 88 10.62 -14.19 5.84
N GLY A 89 9.60 -13.35 6.03
CA GLY A 89 9.61 -11.92 5.70
C GLY A 89 9.24 -11.63 4.25
N PHE A 90 8.48 -12.51 3.60
CA PHE A 90 7.92 -12.24 2.28
C PHE A 90 6.74 -11.26 2.32
N HIS A 91 6.70 -10.34 1.36
CA HIS A 91 5.63 -9.34 1.22
C HIS A 91 5.38 -9.00 -0.25
N VAL A 92 4.22 -8.41 -0.55
CA VAL A 92 3.81 -7.99 -1.89
C VAL A 92 4.64 -6.79 -2.34
N GLY A 93 5.15 -6.84 -3.57
CA GLY A 93 6.03 -5.79 -4.11
C GLY A 93 7.47 -5.85 -3.61
N GLN A 94 7.85 -6.94 -2.94
CA GLN A 94 9.22 -7.17 -2.49
C GLN A 94 10.23 -7.09 -3.63
N VAL A 95 11.34 -6.41 -3.36
CA VAL A 95 12.48 -6.33 -4.28
C VAL A 95 13.35 -7.57 -4.12
N PHE A 96 13.68 -8.19 -5.24
CA PHE A 96 14.59 -9.33 -5.32
C PHE A 96 15.82 -8.98 -6.16
N ASP A 97 16.98 -9.53 -5.78
CA ASP A 97 18.19 -9.49 -6.60
C ASP A 97 18.20 -10.58 -7.69
N GLU A 98 19.28 -10.64 -8.48
CA GLU A 98 19.45 -11.63 -9.55
C GLU A 98 19.52 -13.08 -9.05
N HIS A 99 19.76 -13.29 -7.76
CA HIS A 99 19.81 -14.60 -7.11
C HIS A 99 18.47 -14.98 -6.46
N GLY A 100 17.43 -14.16 -6.59
CA GLY A 100 16.13 -14.38 -5.97
C GLY A 100 16.12 -14.14 -4.46
N GLN A 101 17.10 -13.39 -3.92
CA GLN A 101 17.13 -13.01 -2.52
C GLN A 101 16.40 -11.69 -2.33
N GLY A 102 15.54 -11.64 -1.30
CA GLY A 102 14.84 -10.42 -0.93
C GLY A 102 15.80 -9.35 -0.42
N ARG A 103 15.52 -8.09 -0.73
CA ARG A 103 16.29 -6.95 -0.19
C ARG A 103 16.33 -7.02 1.33
N LEU A 104 17.51 -7.28 1.87
CA LEU A 104 17.71 -7.69 3.26
C LEU A 104 17.08 -6.72 4.28
N ASN A 105 17.20 -5.41 4.02
CA ASN A 105 16.65 -4.38 4.90
C ASN A 105 15.11 -4.45 5.01
N ASP A 106 14.40 -4.77 3.93
CA ASP A 106 12.95 -4.92 3.97
C ASP A 106 12.57 -6.18 4.75
N VAL A 107 13.22 -7.31 4.43
CA VAL A 107 12.98 -8.59 5.11
C VAL A 107 13.21 -8.48 6.62
N GLN A 108 14.30 -7.81 7.03
CA GLN A 108 14.60 -7.59 8.45
C GLN A 108 13.60 -6.65 9.11
N ALA A 109 13.17 -5.57 8.43
CA ALA A 109 12.16 -4.66 8.95
C ALA A 109 10.82 -5.37 9.20
N LEU A 110 10.39 -6.23 8.28
CA LEU A 110 9.17 -7.01 8.46
C LEU A 110 9.27 -7.99 9.63
N ARG A 111 10.37 -8.73 9.73
CA ARG A 111 10.59 -9.71 10.80
C ARG A 111 10.68 -9.06 12.18
N ALA A 112 11.18 -7.82 12.26
CA ALA A 112 11.27 -7.05 13.50
C ALA A 112 9.97 -6.34 13.87
N ALA A 113 9.00 -6.26 12.96
CA ALA A 113 7.78 -5.50 13.18
C ALA A 113 6.74 -6.28 13.99
N THR A 114 6.08 -5.58 14.91
CA THR A 114 4.93 -6.11 15.64
C THR A 114 3.66 -5.71 14.89
N GLN A 115 2.95 -6.70 14.36
CA GLN A 115 1.64 -6.49 13.74
C GLN A 115 0.58 -6.14 14.82
N PRO A 116 -0.17 -5.03 14.68
CA PRO A 116 -1.25 -4.71 15.61
C PRO A 116 -2.34 -5.79 15.59
N VAL A 117 -2.90 -6.15 16.74
CA VAL A 117 -3.91 -7.23 16.87
C VAL A 117 -5.10 -7.02 15.92
N ARG A 118 -5.57 -5.77 15.80
CA ARG A 118 -6.66 -5.37 14.91
C ARG A 118 -6.35 -5.48 13.42
N CYS A 119 -5.08 -5.58 13.04
CA CYS A 119 -4.64 -5.76 11.66
C CYS A 119 -4.39 -7.24 11.32
N VAL A 120 -4.65 -8.16 12.27
CA VAL A 120 -4.63 -9.61 12.07
C VAL A 120 -6.01 -10.09 11.64
N VAL A 121 -6.09 -11.02 10.69
CA VAL A 121 -7.36 -11.63 10.27
C VAL A 121 -8.06 -12.28 11.48
N GLY A 122 -9.29 -11.86 11.76
CA GLY A 122 -10.06 -12.34 12.92
C GLY A 122 -9.62 -11.76 14.27
N GLY A 123 -8.61 -10.89 14.28
CA GLY A 123 -8.20 -10.13 15.46
C GLY A 123 -9.27 -9.12 15.83
N ARG A 124 -10.06 -9.44 16.86
CA ARG A 124 -10.97 -8.47 17.48
C ARG A 124 -10.15 -7.63 18.46
N GLY A 125 -10.02 -6.34 18.19
CA GLY A 125 -9.53 -5.38 19.18
C GLY A 125 -10.47 -5.36 20.38
N HIS A 126 -9.92 -5.32 21.59
CA HIS A 126 -10.67 -5.11 22.82
C HIS A 126 -11.17 -3.67 22.92
#